data_AF-A0A849WTH5-F1
#
_entry.id   AF-A0A849WTH5-F1
#
_cell.length_a   1.000
_cell.length_b   1.000
_cell.length_c   1.000
_cell.angle_alpha   90.00
_cell.angle_beta   90.00
_cell.angle_gamma   90.00
#
_symmetry.space_group_name_H-M   'P 1'
#
loop_
_entity.id
_entity.type
_entity.pdbx_description
1 polymer ?
#
loop_
_entity_poly.entity_id
_entity_poly.type
_entity_poly.pdbx_seq_one_letter_code
_entity_poly.pdbx_strand_id
1 'polypeptide(L)'
;MIKFFRKKIYYFGFLMILAVEVKASCLNKYTDTKASVAKMNRDELPSVLKDLIRDGAVFNQDDLVRNDHFTKSMENVKKIDNQKKIQKELSKFKPILEIKNHHNDIQIYLVNGYEIPETLKKVGELRELNFRRVFEGSGKKTDLDSFDLSYKHLVIVESKSKNILGSCRLGLGNQLVRSNYNNFYARSFFNFDSIPSEVMERTVEVGRVFVNVATGGPQVIRALDAIWRGIGTFLSDNPRYRYLLSTLSISQAYSNISKATIMSYFEKKHRSLFFEKIISLNPVQIRDSTKKYGEILASKANSIKELNSLIVGLDGISVPPLYIANSKLGAEFLGFNSDSDFNTIDGLLLIDISKVSKDEKVRKELIKYLGKGSEEYLEYQN
;
A
#
# COMPACT_ATOMS: atom_id res chain seq x y z
N MET A 1 -3.19 28.78 -22.21
CA MET A 1 -3.56 28.57 -20.79
C MET A 1 -3.74 27.10 -20.38
N ILE A 2 -3.48 26.11 -21.26
CA ILE A 2 -3.71 24.66 -21.01
C ILE A 2 -2.42 23.88 -20.61
N LYS A 3 -1.24 24.51 -20.68
CA LYS A 3 0.04 23.87 -20.31
C LYS A 3 0.42 23.95 -18.82
N PHE A 4 -0.32 24.70 -18.00
CA PHE A 4 0.04 24.94 -16.58
C PHE A 4 -0.56 23.91 -15.60
N PHE A 5 -1.65 23.22 -15.96
CA PHE A 5 -2.31 22.24 -15.08
C PHE A 5 -1.70 20.83 -15.12
N ARG A 6 -0.88 20.51 -16.13
CA ARG A 6 -0.17 19.21 -16.21
C ARG A 6 1.02 19.09 -15.24
N LYS A 7 1.46 20.15 -14.55
CA LYS A 7 2.64 20.09 -13.67
C LYS A 7 2.35 19.66 -12.22
N LYS A 8 1.13 19.82 -11.68
CA LYS A 8 0.85 19.59 -10.24
C LYS A 8 0.64 18.12 -9.84
N ILE A 9 0.17 17.27 -10.75
CA ILE A 9 0.01 15.82 -10.49
C ILE A 9 1.34 15.08 -10.64
N TYR A 10 2.20 15.52 -11.55
CA TYR A 10 3.51 14.92 -11.80
C TYR A 10 4.55 15.25 -10.72
N TYR A 11 4.45 16.42 -10.07
CA TYR A 11 5.37 16.80 -8.98
C TYR A 11 5.14 16.05 -7.66
N PHE A 12 3.90 15.59 -7.40
CA PHE A 12 3.59 14.87 -6.15
C PHE A 12 4.08 13.41 -6.18
N GLY A 13 4.10 12.78 -7.35
CA GLY A 13 4.73 11.47 -7.55
C GLY A 13 6.27 11.54 -7.57
N PHE A 14 6.83 12.63 -8.11
CA PHE A 14 8.28 12.86 -8.16
C PHE A 14 8.88 13.06 -6.76
N LEU A 15 8.18 13.75 -5.85
CA LEU A 15 8.59 13.90 -4.44
C LEU A 15 8.48 12.60 -3.62
N MET A 16 7.60 11.67 -3.99
CA MET A 16 7.44 10.39 -3.28
C MET A 16 8.50 9.36 -3.67
N ILE A 17 9.01 9.44 -4.89
CA ILE A 17 10.12 8.59 -5.36
C ILE A 17 11.46 9.22 -5.01
N LEU A 18 11.57 10.56 -5.04
CA LEU A 18 12.69 11.27 -4.43
C LEU A 18 12.71 11.13 -2.91
N ALA A 19 11.61 10.85 -2.21
CA ALA A 19 11.68 10.52 -0.78
C ALA A 19 12.41 9.19 -0.53
N VAL A 20 12.42 8.28 -1.51
CA VAL A 20 13.20 7.04 -1.48
C VAL A 20 14.65 7.27 -1.95
N GLU A 21 14.92 8.28 -2.78
CA GLU A 21 16.27 8.57 -3.32
C GLU A 21 17.02 9.78 -2.69
N VAL A 22 16.38 10.68 -1.94
CA VAL A 22 16.97 11.95 -1.42
C VAL A 22 17.14 12.00 0.10
N LYS A 23 16.95 10.91 0.84
CA LYS A 23 17.34 10.88 2.27
C LYS A 23 18.15 9.69 2.72
N ALA A 24 18.97 9.13 1.84
CA ALA A 24 20.18 8.41 2.27
C ALA A 24 21.18 9.32 3.05
N SER A 25 21.00 10.65 3.00
CA SER A 25 21.81 11.64 3.71
C SER A 25 21.24 12.10 5.07
N CYS A 26 20.11 11.54 5.55
CA CYS A 26 19.67 11.72 6.94
C CYS A 26 19.86 10.46 7.80
N LEU A 27 20.45 9.40 7.24
CA LEU A 27 20.57 8.07 7.86
C LEU A 27 21.57 7.97 9.04
N ASN A 28 22.19 9.08 9.47
CA ASN A 28 23.21 9.06 10.53
C ASN A 28 22.85 9.83 11.80
N LYS A 29 21.61 10.31 12.00
CA LYS A 29 21.30 11.10 13.21
C LYS A 29 20.99 10.32 14.47
N TYR A 30 20.75 9.01 14.41
CA TYR A 30 20.34 8.23 15.59
C TYR A 30 21.03 6.86 15.60
N THR A 31 22.33 6.85 15.89
CA THR A 31 23.14 5.63 16.01
C THR A 31 22.98 4.97 17.40
N ASP A 32 22.57 3.70 17.38
CA ASP A 32 23.00 2.54 18.20
C ASP A 32 23.38 2.67 19.68
N THR A 33 22.89 3.65 20.42
CA THR A 33 23.08 3.69 21.88
C THR A 33 21.76 3.75 22.61
N LYS A 34 21.51 2.80 23.52
CA LYS A 34 20.43 2.87 24.51
C LYS A 34 20.62 4.11 25.37
N ALA A 35 20.04 5.22 24.96
CA ALA A 35 20.13 6.51 25.61
C ALA A 35 18.70 6.94 25.94
N SER A 36 18.37 6.96 27.23
CA SER A 36 17.12 7.56 27.73
C SER A 36 16.92 8.94 27.11
N VAL A 37 15.67 9.35 26.87
CA VAL A 37 15.31 10.67 26.32
C VAL A 37 16.01 11.86 27.00
N ALA A 38 16.50 11.70 28.23
CA ALA A 38 17.40 12.65 28.91
C ALA A 38 18.73 12.96 28.18
N LYS A 39 19.19 12.11 27.25
CA LYS A 39 20.42 12.29 26.46
C LYS A 39 20.17 12.81 25.04
N MET A 40 18.93 12.87 24.57
CA MET A 40 18.60 13.57 23.33
C MET A 40 18.67 15.07 23.59
N ASN A 41 19.47 15.80 22.81
CA ASN A 41 19.53 17.25 22.95
C ASN A 41 18.13 17.81 22.65
N ARG A 42 17.46 18.38 23.66
CA ARG A 42 16.07 18.87 23.54
C ARG A 42 15.93 19.84 22.38
N ASP A 43 16.98 20.60 22.05
CA ASP A 43 16.97 21.58 20.97
C ASP A 43 16.80 20.94 19.57
N GLU A 44 17.18 19.68 19.40
CA GLU A 44 17.08 18.95 18.14
C GLU A 44 15.73 18.26 17.92
N LEU A 45 14.87 18.21 18.94
CA LEU A 45 13.55 17.60 18.82
C LEU A 45 12.59 18.45 17.97
N PRO A 46 11.73 17.81 17.16
CA PRO A 46 10.60 18.47 16.50
C PRO A 46 9.78 19.30 17.49
N SER A 47 9.35 20.51 17.09
CA SER A 47 8.60 21.43 17.95
C SER A 47 7.37 20.78 18.58
N VAL A 48 6.68 19.93 17.82
CA VAL A 48 5.46 19.24 18.29
C VAL A 48 5.77 18.26 19.43
N LEU A 49 6.95 17.63 19.45
CA LEU A 49 7.39 16.79 20.57
C LEU A 49 7.83 17.62 21.77
N LYS A 50 8.47 18.78 21.54
CA LYS A 50 8.81 19.74 22.61
C LYS A 50 7.56 20.21 23.36
N ASP A 51 6.48 20.51 22.64
CA ASP A 51 5.20 20.90 23.23
C ASP A 51 4.64 19.77 24.12
N LEU A 52 4.61 18.53 23.62
CA LEU A 52 4.14 17.39 24.41
C LEU A 52 4.98 17.18 25.67
N ILE A 53 6.31 17.28 25.58
CA ILE A 53 7.21 17.14 26.73
C ILE A 53 6.98 18.28 27.74
N ARG A 54 6.78 19.51 27.27
CA ARG A 54 6.44 20.66 28.12
C ARG A 54 5.11 20.41 28.85
N ASP A 55 4.17 19.77 28.18
CA ASP A 55 2.86 19.41 28.72
C ASP A 55 2.89 18.09 29.54
N GLY A 56 4.08 17.58 29.87
CA GLY A 56 4.29 16.45 30.79
C GLY A 56 4.41 15.08 30.13
N ALA A 57 4.56 14.99 28.80
CA ALA A 57 4.76 13.72 28.12
C ALA A 57 6.12 13.07 28.44
N VAL A 58 6.11 11.76 28.68
CA VAL A 58 7.32 10.96 28.91
C VAL A 58 7.44 9.93 27.80
N PHE A 59 8.50 10.05 27.01
CA PHE A 59 8.82 9.11 25.94
C PHE A 59 9.96 8.18 26.37
N ASN A 60 9.93 6.96 25.86
CA ASN A 60 11.12 6.11 25.84
C ASN A 60 11.85 6.32 24.51
N GLN A 61 13.08 5.81 24.44
CA GLN A 61 13.87 5.89 23.21
C GLN A 61 13.19 5.17 22.03
N ASP A 62 12.62 3.99 22.27
CA ASP A 62 11.90 3.20 21.27
C ASP A 62 10.63 3.90 20.76
N ASP A 63 10.12 4.92 21.46
CA ASP A 63 9.02 5.73 20.93
C ASP A 63 9.44 6.65 19.81
N LEU A 64 10.66 7.17 19.89
CA LEU A 64 11.14 8.30 19.08
C LEU A 64 12.14 7.87 18.01
N VAL A 65 12.79 6.72 18.20
CA VAL A 65 13.81 6.22 17.30
C VAL A 65 13.19 5.31 16.24
N ARG A 66 13.61 5.51 15.00
CA ARG A 66 13.31 4.64 13.87
C ARG A 66 14.09 3.34 13.97
N ASN A 67 13.47 2.24 13.56
CA ASN A 67 14.12 0.94 13.47
C ASN A 67 14.44 0.62 12.01
N ASP A 68 15.48 1.27 11.48
CA ASP A 68 15.94 1.09 10.09
C ASP A 68 16.74 -0.22 9.88
N HIS A 69 16.32 -1.29 10.55
CA HIS A 69 16.93 -2.62 10.44
C HIS A 69 15.84 -3.70 10.39
N PHE A 70 16.14 -4.80 9.69
CA PHE A 70 15.33 -6.00 9.77
C PHE A 70 15.56 -6.67 11.13
N THR A 71 14.47 -7.05 11.78
CA THR A 71 14.53 -7.78 13.06
C THR A 71 14.89 -9.27 12.87
N LYS A 72 14.79 -9.77 11.62
CA LYS A 72 15.07 -11.15 11.24
C LYS A 72 16.22 -11.22 10.24
N SER A 73 16.91 -12.36 10.23
CA SER A 73 17.91 -12.68 9.20
C SER A 73 17.25 -12.70 7.81
N MET A 74 17.93 -12.14 6.81
CA MET A 74 17.43 -12.03 5.45
C MET A 74 18.24 -12.93 4.52
N GLU A 75 17.57 -13.83 3.80
CA GLU A 75 18.20 -14.61 2.74
C GLU A 75 18.55 -13.71 1.55
N ASN A 76 19.58 -14.07 0.78
CA ASN A 76 19.86 -13.39 -0.47
C ASN A 76 18.71 -13.59 -1.48
N VAL A 77 18.22 -12.49 -2.03
CA VAL A 77 17.14 -12.54 -3.03
C VAL A 77 17.65 -13.30 -4.26
N LYS A 78 16.87 -14.30 -4.70
CA LYS A 78 17.21 -15.11 -5.87
C LYS A 78 16.94 -14.31 -7.13
N LYS A 79 18.01 -14.00 -7.87
CA LYS A 79 17.90 -13.42 -9.21
C LYS A 79 17.27 -14.42 -10.18
N ILE A 80 16.18 -14.03 -10.84
CA ILE A 80 15.49 -14.82 -11.86
C ILE A 80 15.79 -14.21 -13.22
N ASP A 81 16.46 -14.99 -14.06
CA ASP A 81 16.75 -14.65 -15.45
C ASP A 81 15.97 -15.57 -16.39
N ASN A 82 14.74 -15.17 -16.72
CA ASN A 82 13.83 -15.94 -17.54
C ASN A 82 13.02 -15.08 -18.52
N GLN A 83 13.57 -13.93 -18.95
CA GLN A 83 12.85 -12.93 -19.75
C GLN A 83 12.22 -13.51 -21.03
N LYS A 84 12.95 -14.38 -21.75
CA LYS A 84 12.42 -15.06 -22.96
C LYS A 84 11.21 -15.97 -22.64
N LYS A 85 11.21 -16.61 -21.47
CA LYS A 85 10.09 -17.47 -21.05
C LYS A 85 8.87 -16.62 -20.67
N ILE A 86 9.07 -15.50 -19.96
CA ILE A 86 8.02 -14.52 -19.66
C ILE A 86 7.36 -14.00 -20.94
N GLN A 87 8.17 -13.63 -21.94
CA GLN A 87 7.66 -13.16 -23.23
C GLN A 87 6.77 -14.22 -23.92
N LYS A 88 7.23 -15.47 -23.96
CA LYS A 88 6.48 -16.61 -24.52
C LYS A 88 5.21 -16.95 -23.71
N GLU A 89 5.25 -16.74 -22.41
CA GLU A 89 4.12 -17.02 -21.52
C GLU A 89 3.03 -15.96 -21.68
N LEU A 90 3.41 -14.67 -21.61
CA LEU A 90 2.47 -13.56 -21.78
C LEU A 90 1.93 -13.42 -23.21
N SER A 91 2.65 -13.90 -24.24
CA SER A 91 2.16 -13.87 -25.63
C SER A 91 0.93 -14.75 -25.86
N LYS A 92 0.62 -15.67 -24.95
CA LYS A 92 -0.58 -16.52 -25.00
C LYS A 92 -1.86 -15.76 -24.61
N PHE A 93 -1.72 -14.59 -23.99
CA PHE A 93 -2.82 -13.81 -23.46
C PHE A 93 -2.96 -12.50 -24.21
N LYS A 94 -4.19 -12.00 -24.29
CA LYS A 94 -4.46 -10.65 -24.78
C LYS A 94 -4.34 -9.68 -23.58
N PRO A 95 -3.66 -8.53 -23.73
CA PRO A 95 -3.69 -7.51 -22.68
C PRO A 95 -5.12 -6.97 -22.53
N ILE A 96 -5.54 -6.71 -21.29
CA ILE A 96 -6.84 -6.10 -21.00
C ILE A 96 -6.83 -4.59 -21.30
N LEU A 97 -5.64 -3.97 -21.26
CA LEU A 97 -5.46 -2.56 -21.56
C LEU A 97 -4.05 -2.32 -22.11
N GLU A 98 -3.96 -1.43 -23.10
CA GLU A 98 -2.72 -0.87 -23.60
C GLU A 98 -2.69 0.64 -23.41
N ILE A 99 -1.60 1.17 -22.85
CA ILE A 99 -1.39 2.59 -22.66
C ILE A 99 -0.27 3.02 -23.61
N LYS A 100 -0.65 3.69 -24.70
CA LYS A 100 0.28 4.19 -25.71
C LYS A 100 1.03 5.42 -25.24
N ASN A 101 2.35 5.42 -25.41
CA ASN A 101 3.22 6.56 -25.18
C ASN A 101 4.51 6.39 -25.99
N HIS A 102 4.66 7.15 -27.08
CA HIS A 102 5.70 7.19 -28.14
C HIS A 102 6.98 6.32 -28.02
N HIS A 103 7.56 6.12 -26.82
CA HIS A 103 8.77 5.30 -26.61
C HIS A 103 8.67 4.21 -25.53
N ASN A 104 7.59 4.13 -24.76
CA ASN A 104 7.47 3.26 -23.59
C ASN A 104 6.02 2.82 -23.38
N ASP A 105 5.42 2.17 -24.38
CA ASP A 105 4.06 1.64 -24.29
C ASP A 105 3.95 0.66 -23.11
N ILE A 106 2.83 0.70 -22.40
CA ILE A 106 2.55 -0.22 -21.30
C ILE A 106 1.42 -1.16 -21.72
N GLN A 107 1.59 -2.44 -21.44
CA GLN A 107 0.54 -3.43 -21.56
C GLN A 107 0.21 -4.01 -20.18
N ILE A 108 -1.07 -4.25 -19.97
CA ILE A 108 -1.61 -4.76 -18.72
C ILE A 108 -2.28 -6.09 -19.00
N TYR A 109 -1.81 -7.12 -18.32
CA TYR A 109 -2.35 -8.47 -18.41
C TYR A 109 -3.08 -8.82 -17.13
N LEU A 110 -4.20 -9.54 -17.25
CA LEU A 110 -4.92 -10.13 -16.13
C LEU A 110 -5.00 -11.64 -16.36
N VAL A 111 -4.29 -12.40 -15.55
CA VAL A 111 -4.05 -13.84 -15.76
C VAL A 111 -4.12 -14.59 -14.43
N ASN A 112 -4.51 -15.87 -14.41
CA ASN A 112 -4.44 -16.65 -13.18
C ASN A 112 -2.99 -17.03 -12.89
N GLY A 113 -2.59 -17.05 -11.62
CA GLY A 113 -1.20 -17.32 -11.24
C GLY A 113 -0.68 -18.67 -11.72
N TYR A 114 -1.49 -19.72 -11.65
CA TYR A 114 -1.12 -21.06 -12.13
C TYR A 114 -0.84 -21.14 -13.64
N GLU A 115 -1.31 -20.16 -14.43
CA GLU A 115 -1.08 -20.11 -15.88
C GLU A 115 0.22 -19.41 -16.27
N ILE A 116 0.84 -18.70 -15.31
CA ILE A 116 2.02 -17.87 -15.54
C ILE A 116 3.21 -18.16 -14.59
N PRO A 117 3.64 -19.43 -14.44
CA PRO A 117 4.67 -19.81 -13.47
C PRO A 117 6.02 -19.11 -13.67
N GLU A 118 6.42 -18.77 -14.90
CA GLU A 118 7.69 -18.09 -15.16
C GLU A 118 7.61 -16.60 -14.82
N THR A 119 6.48 -15.96 -15.15
CA THR A 119 6.20 -14.58 -14.75
C THR A 119 6.09 -14.48 -13.22
N LEU A 120 5.42 -15.42 -12.55
CA LEU A 120 5.31 -15.41 -11.09
C LEU A 120 6.66 -15.48 -10.38
N LYS A 121 7.59 -16.32 -10.85
CA LYS A 121 8.96 -16.36 -10.29
C LYS A 121 9.61 -14.99 -10.33
N LYS A 122 9.48 -14.28 -11.46
CA LYS A 122 10.05 -12.93 -11.61
C LYS A 122 9.31 -11.89 -10.79
N VAL A 123 7.98 -11.99 -10.69
CA VAL A 123 7.17 -11.17 -9.79
C VAL A 123 7.63 -11.34 -8.34
N GLY A 124 7.85 -12.56 -7.87
CA GLY A 124 8.30 -12.84 -6.50
C GLY A 124 9.70 -12.28 -6.18
N GLU A 125 10.64 -12.36 -7.14
CA GLU A 125 11.93 -11.68 -7.01
C GLU A 125 11.74 -10.16 -6.90
N LEU A 126 10.99 -9.56 -7.82
CA LEU A 126 10.82 -8.11 -7.86
C LEU A 126 10.05 -7.59 -6.63
N ARG A 127 9.06 -8.33 -6.14
CA ARG A 127 8.36 -8.02 -4.89
C ARG A 127 9.33 -7.93 -3.73
N GLU A 128 10.08 -9.00 -3.48
CA GLU A 128 11.04 -9.04 -2.37
C GLU A 128 12.09 -7.91 -2.49
N LEU A 129 12.63 -7.65 -3.70
CA LEU A 129 13.55 -6.54 -3.92
C LEU A 129 12.93 -5.16 -3.60
N ASN A 130 11.66 -4.94 -3.91
CA ASN A 130 11.00 -3.66 -3.70
C ASN A 130 10.53 -3.47 -2.25
N PHE A 131 9.99 -4.52 -1.62
CA PHE A 131 9.59 -4.46 -0.22
C PHE A 131 10.79 -4.22 0.72
N ARG A 132 11.92 -4.88 0.45
CA ARG A 132 13.14 -4.67 1.26
C ARG A 132 13.66 -3.23 1.24
N ARG A 133 13.40 -2.46 0.17
CA ARG A 133 13.83 -1.05 0.09
C ARG A 133 13.12 -0.13 1.08
N VAL A 134 11.99 -0.57 1.62
CA VAL A 134 11.21 0.17 2.63
C VAL A 134 11.19 -0.56 3.98
N PHE A 135 12.17 -1.45 4.20
CA PHE A 135 12.30 -2.28 5.41
C PHE A 135 11.11 -3.20 5.65
N GLU A 136 10.49 -3.68 4.57
CA GLU A 136 9.42 -4.68 4.58
C GLU A 136 9.89 -5.94 3.85
N GLY A 137 9.05 -6.97 3.77
CA GLY A 137 9.29 -8.15 2.96
C GLY A 137 9.42 -9.43 3.77
N SER A 138 9.35 -10.56 3.07
CA SER A 138 9.27 -11.89 3.68
C SER A 138 10.58 -12.38 4.31
N GLY A 139 11.71 -11.74 3.96
CA GLY A 139 13.05 -12.19 4.33
C GLY A 139 13.57 -13.38 3.53
N LYS A 140 12.74 -13.96 2.65
CA LYS A 140 13.07 -15.16 1.87
C LYS A 140 13.73 -14.80 0.55
N LYS A 141 14.18 -15.82 -0.18
CA LYS A 141 14.76 -15.67 -1.54
C LYS A 141 13.81 -15.03 -2.56
N THR A 142 12.50 -15.17 -2.37
CA THR A 142 11.43 -14.63 -3.23
C THR A 142 10.17 -14.41 -2.39
N ASP A 143 9.40 -13.38 -2.69
CA ASP A 143 8.08 -13.14 -2.09
C ASP A 143 7.00 -13.85 -2.91
N LEU A 144 6.82 -15.15 -2.63
CA LEU A 144 5.72 -15.96 -3.13
C LEU A 144 5.12 -16.77 -1.96
N ASP A 145 3.79 -16.84 -1.91
CA ASP A 145 3.00 -17.58 -0.94
C ASP A 145 1.98 -18.51 -1.64
N SER A 146 1.20 -19.26 -0.87
CA SER A 146 0.20 -20.21 -1.40
C SER A 146 -0.94 -19.53 -2.17
N PHE A 147 -1.22 -18.26 -1.91
CA PHE A 147 -2.30 -17.52 -2.57
C PHE A 147 -1.92 -17.18 -4.01
N ASP A 148 -0.63 -17.04 -4.32
CA ASP A 148 -0.16 -16.62 -5.65
C ASP A 148 -0.66 -17.50 -6.79
N LEU A 149 -0.84 -18.81 -6.58
CA LEU A 149 -1.33 -19.69 -7.64
C LEU A 149 -2.84 -19.53 -7.89
N SER A 150 -3.62 -19.31 -6.83
CA SER A 150 -5.08 -19.24 -6.89
C SER A 150 -5.62 -17.86 -7.26
N TYR A 151 -4.83 -16.81 -7.04
CA TYR A 151 -5.23 -15.44 -7.31
C TYR A 151 -5.00 -15.08 -8.78
N LYS A 152 -5.78 -14.10 -9.26
CA LYS A 152 -5.44 -13.42 -10.50
C LYS A 152 -4.30 -12.44 -10.25
N HIS A 153 -3.46 -12.24 -11.26
CA HIS A 153 -2.39 -11.26 -11.23
C HIS A 153 -2.62 -10.24 -12.32
N LEU A 154 -2.62 -8.98 -11.91
CA LEU A 154 -2.47 -7.85 -12.81
C LEU A 154 -0.97 -7.66 -13.03
N VAL A 155 -0.48 -7.92 -14.25
CA VAL A 155 0.95 -7.80 -14.59
C VAL A 155 1.13 -6.64 -15.55
N ILE A 156 1.90 -5.64 -15.13
CA ILE A 156 2.16 -4.42 -15.89
C ILE A 156 3.54 -4.55 -16.51
N VAL A 157 3.60 -4.55 -17.84
CA VAL A 157 4.85 -4.71 -18.58
C VAL A 157 5.07 -3.58 -19.56
N GLU A 158 6.34 -3.25 -19.82
CA GLU A 158 6.69 -2.48 -21.01
C GLU A 158 6.45 -3.34 -22.26
N SER A 159 5.78 -2.77 -23.26
CA SER A 159 5.20 -3.50 -24.39
C SER A 159 6.25 -4.25 -25.23
N LYS A 160 7.41 -3.63 -25.51
CA LYS A 160 8.44 -4.20 -26.38
C LYS A 160 9.28 -5.26 -25.67
N SER A 161 9.83 -4.92 -24.51
CA SER A 161 10.75 -5.77 -23.75
C SER A 161 10.04 -6.83 -22.93
N LYS A 162 8.77 -6.59 -22.56
CA LYS A 162 8.02 -7.32 -21.53
C LYS A 162 8.67 -7.27 -20.15
N ASN A 163 9.47 -6.23 -19.89
CA ASN A 163 10.00 -6.00 -18.55
C ASN A 163 8.84 -5.66 -17.60
N ILE A 164 8.77 -6.35 -16.47
CA ILE A 164 7.75 -6.11 -15.46
C ILE A 164 8.03 -4.78 -14.76
N LEU A 165 7.08 -3.85 -14.89
CA LEU A 165 7.10 -2.53 -14.28
C LEU A 165 6.40 -2.52 -12.92
N GLY A 166 5.48 -3.46 -12.69
CA GLY A 166 4.75 -3.61 -11.45
C GLY A 166 3.71 -4.72 -11.57
N SER A 167 3.10 -5.08 -10.44
CA SER A 167 2.01 -6.05 -10.41
C SER A 167 1.22 -5.95 -9.09
N CYS A 168 -0.01 -6.45 -9.11
CA CYS A 168 -0.80 -6.74 -7.92
C CYS A 168 -1.59 -8.03 -8.10
N ARG A 169 -2.08 -8.59 -6.98
CA ARG A 169 -2.98 -9.74 -6.96
C ARG A 169 -4.42 -9.29 -6.77
N LEU A 170 -5.35 -10.01 -7.40
CA LEU A 170 -6.79 -9.85 -7.27
C LEU A 170 -7.41 -11.18 -6.82
N GLY A 171 -7.88 -11.22 -5.58
CA GLY A 171 -8.70 -12.29 -5.03
C GLY A 171 -10.17 -12.00 -5.27
N LEU A 172 -10.87 -12.87 -5.98
CA LEU A 172 -12.25 -12.64 -6.39
C LEU A 172 -13.22 -13.16 -5.33
N GLY A 173 -13.89 -12.25 -4.62
CA GLY A 173 -14.63 -12.59 -3.41
C GLY A 173 -15.72 -13.64 -3.62
N ASN A 174 -16.47 -13.59 -4.71
CA ASN A 174 -17.44 -14.63 -5.05
C ASN A 174 -16.81 -16.03 -5.23
N GLN A 175 -15.55 -16.13 -5.68
CA GLN A 175 -14.84 -17.41 -5.81
C GLN A 175 -14.24 -17.85 -4.47
N LEU A 176 -13.70 -16.90 -3.71
CA LEU A 176 -13.10 -17.15 -2.40
C LEU A 176 -14.16 -17.60 -1.39
N VAL A 177 -15.28 -16.88 -1.28
CA VAL A 177 -16.41 -17.24 -0.41
C VAL A 177 -16.94 -18.64 -0.74
N ARG A 178 -17.13 -18.96 -2.02
CA ARG A 178 -17.66 -20.27 -2.46
C ARG A 178 -16.70 -21.44 -2.22
N SER A 179 -15.40 -21.20 -2.31
CA SER A 179 -14.40 -22.26 -2.14
C SER A 179 -14.10 -22.48 -0.66
N ASN A 180 -13.62 -21.45 0.02
CA ASN A 180 -13.41 -21.41 1.46
C ASN A 180 -13.14 -19.96 1.86
N TYR A 181 -13.90 -19.43 2.81
CA TYR A 181 -13.72 -18.07 3.30
C TYR A 181 -12.31 -17.78 3.81
N ASN A 182 -11.56 -18.80 4.28
CA ASN A 182 -10.16 -18.66 4.68
C ASN A 182 -9.17 -18.48 3.50
N ASN A 183 -9.64 -18.56 2.26
CA ASN A 183 -8.83 -18.31 1.07
C ASN A 183 -8.58 -16.82 0.81
N PHE A 184 -9.27 -15.90 1.50
CA PHE A 184 -8.88 -14.49 1.52
C PHE A 184 -7.53 -14.34 2.23
N TYR A 185 -6.57 -13.67 1.62
CA TYR A 185 -5.24 -13.42 2.19
C TYR A 185 -5.35 -12.68 3.53
N ALA A 186 -6.24 -11.69 3.61
CA ALA A 186 -6.52 -10.92 4.81
C ALA A 186 -6.97 -11.77 6.00
N ARG A 187 -7.51 -12.99 5.78
CA ARG A 187 -7.87 -13.93 6.87
C ARG A 187 -6.65 -14.43 7.65
N SER A 188 -5.46 -14.32 7.08
CA SER A 188 -4.21 -14.62 7.80
C SER A 188 -3.93 -13.60 8.92
N PHE A 189 -4.60 -12.45 8.94
CA PHE A 189 -4.34 -11.36 9.89
C PHE A 189 -5.59 -10.89 10.64
N PHE A 190 -6.78 -11.08 10.06
CA PHE A 190 -8.02 -10.56 10.60
C PHE A 190 -9.14 -11.60 10.53
N ASN A 191 -9.91 -11.72 11.61
CA ASN A 191 -11.25 -12.28 11.52
C ASN A 191 -12.26 -11.15 11.23
N PHE A 192 -12.87 -11.23 10.06
CA PHE A 192 -13.93 -10.33 9.58
C PHE A 192 -15.20 -11.10 9.17
N ASP A 193 -15.54 -12.17 9.89
CA ASP A 193 -16.79 -12.94 9.71
C ASP A 193 -18.05 -12.08 9.95
N SER A 194 -17.88 -10.94 10.64
CA SER A 194 -18.93 -9.96 10.86
C SER A 194 -19.33 -9.16 9.61
N ILE A 195 -18.50 -9.16 8.56
CA ILE A 195 -18.84 -8.52 7.29
C ILE A 195 -19.81 -9.45 6.55
N PRO A 196 -21.00 -8.97 6.12
CA PRO A 196 -21.97 -9.81 5.43
C PRO A 196 -21.38 -10.52 4.20
N SER A 197 -21.75 -11.79 4.00
CA SER A 197 -21.26 -12.59 2.87
C SER A 197 -21.55 -11.93 1.52
N GLU A 198 -22.66 -11.23 1.37
CA GLU A 198 -23.05 -10.52 0.14
C GLU A 198 -22.08 -9.38 -0.19
N VAL A 199 -21.54 -8.71 0.83
CA VAL A 199 -20.48 -7.69 0.66
C VAL A 199 -19.20 -8.38 0.19
N MET A 200 -18.84 -9.49 0.83
CA MET A 200 -17.62 -10.23 0.52
C MET A 200 -17.66 -10.91 -0.85
N GLU A 201 -18.81 -11.41 -1.30
CA GLU A 201 -18.96 -11.95 -2.65
C GLU A 201 -18.78 -10.89 -3.74
N ARG A 202 -19.11 -9.63 -3.44
CA ARG A 202 -18.91 -8.47 -4.31
C ARG A 202 -17.57 -7.77 -4.08
N THR A 203 -16.68 -8.35 -3.28
CA THR A 203 -15.37 -7.80 -2.97
C THR A 203 -14.29 -8.34 -3.89
N VAL A 204 -13.34 -7.48 -4.26
CA VAL A 204 -12.06 -7.87 -4.82
C VAL A 204 -11.00 -7.58 -3.78
N GLU A 205 -10.30 -8.62 -3.32
CA GLU A 205 -9.14 -8.44 -2.46
C GLU A 205 -7.94 -8.05 -3.31
N VAL A 206 -7.37 -6.88 -3.06
CA VAL A 206 -6.19 -6.36 -3.74
C VAL A 206 -5.00 -6.45 -2.81
N GLY A 207 -3.95 -7.15 -3.25
CA GLY A 207 -2.77 -7.41 -2.42
C GLY A 207 -1.46 -7.43 -3.20
N ARG A 208 -0.35 -7.43 -2.46
CA ARG A 208 1.02 -7.48 -2.99
C ARG A 208 1.28 -6.50 -4.14
N VAL A 209 0.74 -5.29 -4.00
CA VAL A 209 0.95 -4.21 -4.95
C VAL A 209 2.42 -3.78 -4.87
N PHE A 210 3.14 -3.85 -5.98
CA PHE A 210 4.47 -3.28 -6.08
C PHE A 210 4.71 -2.65 -7.45
N VAL A 211 5.66 -1.71 -7.47
CA VAL A 211 6.21 -1.08 -8.66
C VAL A 211 7.71 -1.27 -8.64
N ASN A 212 8.30 -1.59 -9.79
CA ASN A 212 9.72 -1.86 -9.90
C ASN A 212 10.51 -0.54 -9.90
N VAL A 213 11.02 -0.12 -8.74
CA VAL A 213 11.68 1.18 -8.61
C VAL A 213 12.99 1.29 -9.40
N ALA A 214 13.61 0.16 -9.73
CA ALA A 214 14.81 0.12 -10.58
C ALA A 214 14.56 0.61 -12.01
N THR A 215 13.29 0.80 -12.42
CA THR A 215 12.93 1.33 -13.74
C THR A 215 13.00 2.87 -13.81
N GLY A 216 13.20 3.55 -12.69
CA GLY A 216 13.34 5.00 -12.60
C GLY A 216 12.02 5.73 -12.31
N GLY A 217 12.13 6.94 -11.74
CA GLY A 217 10.99 7.69 -11.21
C GLY A 217 9.80 7.88 -12.16
N PRO A 218 9.99 8.37 -13.40
CA PRO A 218 8.89 8.52 -14.35
C PRO A 218 8.17 7.20 -14.66
N GLN A 219 8.90 6.09 -14.79
CA GLN A 219 8.35 4.77 -15.08
C GLN A 219 7.56 4.22 -13.90
N VAL A 220 8.04 4.43 -12.67
CA VAL A 220 7.34 4.05 -11.44
C VAL A 220 5.97 4.72 -11.33
N ILE A 221 5.89 6.03 -11.59
CA ILE A 221 4.61 6.78 -11.56
C ILE A 221 3.64 6.19 -12.58
N ARG A 222 4.14 5.89 -13.79
CA ARG A 222 3.32 5.32 -14.86
C ARG A 222 2.87 3.90 -14.56
N ALA A 223 3.72 3.08 -13.92
CA ALA A 223 3.39 1.74 -13.50
C ALA A 223 2.29 1.76 -12.43
N LEU A 224 2.35 2.69 -11.47
CA LEU A 224 1.31 2.87 -10.46
C LEU A 224 -0.02 3.32 -11.07
N ASP A 225 -0.01 4.29 -11.98
CA ASP A 225 -1.22 4.71 -12.72
C ASP A 225 -1.79 3.55 -13.55
N ALA A 226 -0.92 2.73 -14.16
CA ALA A 226 -1.32 1.53 -14.90
C ALA A 226 -1.97 0.47 -13.99
N ILE A 227 -1.44 0.22 -12.78
CA ILE A 227 -2.08 -0.69 -11.81
C ILE A 227 -3.52 -0.25 -11.53
N TRP A 228 -3.73 1.02 -11.20
CA TRP A 228 -5.08 1.53 -10.93
C TRP A 228 -6.01 1.47 -12.14
N ARG A 229 -5.51 1.78 -13.34
CA ARG A 229 -6.28 1.61 -14.58
C ARG A 229 -6.61 0.14 -14.87
N GLY A 230 -5.72 -0.79 -14.56
CA GLY A 230 -5.98 -2.22 -14.73
C GLY A 230 -7.03 -2.73 -13.75
N ILE A 231 -6.99 -2.30 -12.48
CA ILE A 231 -8.05 -2.57 -11.50
C ILE A 231 -9.38 -1.97 -11.97
N GLY A 232 -9.38 -0.71 -12.40
CA GLY A 232 -10.58 -0.04 -12.90
C GLY A 232 -11.16 -0.71 -14.16
N THR A 233 -10.33 -1.08 -15.14
CA THR A 233 -10.74 -1.83 -16.33
C THR A 233 -11.39 -3.16 -15.92
N PHE A 234 -10.78 -3.88 -14.98
CA PHE A 234 -11.35 -5.12 -14.46
C PHE A 234 -12.73 -4.91 -13.81
N LEU A 235 -12.90 -3.84 -13.01
CA LEU A 235 -14.18 -3.51 -12.40
C LEU A 235 -15.25 -3.17 -13.46
N SER A 236 -14.92 -2.34 -14.45
CA SER A 236 -15.82 -1.99 -15.55
C SER A 236 -16.29 -3.23 -16.33
N ASP A 237 -15.36 -4.15 -16.61
CA ASP A 237 -15.67 -5.41 -17.29
C ASP A 237 -16.43 -6.41 -16.39
N ASN A 238 -16.46 -6.19 -15.08
CA ASN A 238 -17.06 -7.09 -14.09
C ASN A 238 -17.88 -6.31 -13.05
N PRO A 239 -19.00 -5.67 -13.46
CA PRO A 239 -19.76 -4.74 -12.62
C PRO A 239 -20.35 -5.38 -11.36
N ARG A 240 -20.37 -6.71 -11.24
CA ARG A 240 -20.76 -7.39 -10.00
C ARG A 240 -19.93 -6.96 -8.78
N TYR A 241 -18.64 -6.64 -8.99
CA TYR A 241 -17.76 -6.26 -7.92
C TYR A 241 -17.95 -4.78 -7.59
N ARG A 242 -18.13 -4.51 -6.30
CA ARG A 242 -18.40 -3.17 -5.76
C ARG A 242 -17.33 -2.71 -4.78
N TYR A 243 -16.70 -3.66 -4.09
CA TYR A 243 -15.81 -3.37 -2.97
C TYR A 243 -14.37 -3.75 -3.30
N LEU A 244 -13.42 -2.93 -2.84
CA LEU A 244 -12.00 -3.28 -2.83
C LEU A 244 -11.56 -3.46 -1.38
N LEU A 245 -11.11 -4.66 -1.03
CA LEU A 245 -10.51 -4.96 0.27
C LEU A 245 -8.99 -4.98 0.10
N SER A 246 -8.24 -4.35 1.00
CA SER A 246 -6.78 -4.36 0.92
C SER A 246 -6.15 -4.36 2.30
N THR A 247 -5.00 -5.01 2.42
CA THR A 247 -4.08 -4.88 3.55
C THR A 247 -2.94 -3.98 3.13
N LEU A 248 -2.82 -2.81 3.76
CA LEU A 248 -1.72 -1.87 3.49
C LEU A 248 -0.73 -1.86 4.65
N SER A 249 0.55 -1.74 4.33
CA SER A 249 1.62 -1.77 5.33
C SER A 249 1.99 -0.39 5.86
N ILE A 250 2.28 -0.36 7.15
CA ILE A 250 3.12 0.63 7.83
C ILE A 250 4.38 -0.13 8.26
N SER A 251 5.51 0.13 7.61
CA SER A 251 6.80 -0.47 7.97
C SER A 251 7.11 -0.34 9.46
N GLN A 252 7.77 -1.34 10.05
CA GLN A 252 8.26 -1.24 11.43
C GLN A 252 9.42 -0.23 11.57
N ALA A 253 9.97 0.28 10.46
CA ALA A 253 11.00 1.31 10.47
C ALA A 253 10.54 2.67 11.00
N TYR A 254 9.24 2.96 11.00
CA TYR A 254 8.70 4.15 11.66
C TYR A 254 8.97 4.08 13.18
N SER A 255 9.10 5.24 13.82
CA SER A 255 9.11 5.31 15.28
C SER A 255 7.73 4.90 15.85
N ASN A 256 7.65 4.41 17.09
CA ASN A 256 6.35 4.02 17.65
C ASN A 256 5.40 5.22 17.77
N ILE A 257 5.91 6.44 17.99
CA ILE A 257 5.07 7.64 18.00
C ILE A 257 4.47 7.93 16.61
N SER A 258 5.23 7.73 15.54
CA SER A 258 4.72 7.89 14.18
C SER A 258 3.72 6.80 13.81
N LYS A 259 3.99 5.52 14.16
CA LYS A 259 3.01 4.42 13.99
C LYS A 259 1.69 4.74 14.70
N ALA A 260 1.77 5.11 15.98
CA ALA A 260 0.61 5.47 16.79
C ALA A 260 -0.16 6.66 16.18
N THR A 261 0.54 7.69 15.71
CA THR A 261 -0.06 8.88 15.08
C THR A 261 -0.77 8.53 13.77
N ILE A 262 -0.14 7.73 12.90
CA ILE A 262 -0.73 7.29 11.62
C ILE A 262 -2.00 6.47 11.89
N MET A 263 -1.90 5.43 12.74
CA MET A 263 -3.03 4.57 13.08
C MET A 263 -4.19 5.38 13.66
N SER A 264 -3.91 6.24 14.63
CA SER A 264 -4.92 7.07 15.29
C SER A 264 -5.61 8.04 14.33
N TYR A 265 -4.87 8.61 13.37
CA TYR A 265 -5.47 9.48 12.35
C TYR A 265 -6.48 8.71 11.49
N PHE A 266 -6.09 7.54 11.00
CA PHE A 266 -6.95 6.73 10.12
C PHE A 266 -8.13 6.11 10.87
N GLU A 267 -7.93 5.66 12.11
CA GLU A 267 -9.02 5.20 12.97
C GLU A 267 -10.01 6.32 13.27
N LYS A 268 -9.56 7.57 13.44
CA LYS A 268 -10.47 8.69 13.74
C LYS A 268 -11.18 9.25 12.51
N LYS A 269 -10.47 9.42 11.39
CA LYS A 269 -10.98 10.13 10.20
C LYS A 269 -11.55 9.20 9.13
N HIS A 270 -11.14 7.94 9.11
CA HIS A 270 -11.47 6.97 8.07
C HIS A 270 -12.04 5.67 8.66
N ARG A 271 -12.68 5.72 9.83
CA ARG A 271 -13.22 4.52 10.48
C ARG A 271 -14.35 3.90 9.67
N SER A 272 -14.27 2.61 9.40
CA SER A 272 -15.41 1.85 8.88
C SER A 272 -16.43 1.55 9.98
N LEU A 273 -17.69 1.40 9.60
CA LEU A 273 -18.76 0.93 10.48
C LEU A 273 -18.52 -0.50 10.99
N PHE A 274 -17.67 -1.28 10.32
CA PHE A 274 -17.32 -2.63 10.76
C PHE A 274 -16.14 -2.67 11.72
N PHE A 275 -15.46 -1.55 12.00
CA PHE A 275 -14.17 -1.55 12.72
C PHE A 275 -14.21 -2.29 14.07
N GLU A 276 -15.23 -2.04 14.90
CA GLU A 276 -15.38 -2.70 16.21
C GLU A 276 -15.72 -4.20 16.13
N LYS A 277 -16.06 -4.69 14.93
CA LYS A 277 -16.43 -6.09 14.71
C LYS A 277 -15.30 -6.90 14.09
N ILE A 278 -14.22 -6.24 13.66
CA ILE A 278 -13.06 -6.92 13.08
C ILE A 278 -12.10 -7.28 14.21
N ILE A 279 -11.74 -8.56 14.28
CA ILE A 279 -10.79 -9.05 15.27
C ILE A 279 -9.42 -9.18 14.61
N SER A 280 -8.43 -8.49 15.16
CA SER A 280 -7.02 -8.63 14.79
C SER A 280 -6.46 -9.92 15.40
N LEU A 281 -5.81 -10.77 14.60
CA LEU A 281 -5.22 -12.03 15.08
C LEU A 281 -3.93 -11.80 15.87
N ASN A 282 -3.19 -10.75 15.52
CA ASN A 282 -1.99 -10.28 16.22
C ASN A 282 -2.12 -8.77 16.48
N PRO A 283 -2.76 -8.36 17.58
CA PRO A 283 -2.95 -6.95 17.90
C PRO A 283 -1.62 -6.19 18.00
N VAL A 284 -1.62 -4.95 17.52
CA VAL A 284 -0.44 -4.06 17.54
C VAL A 284 -0.04 -3.74 18.99
N GLN A 285 1.23 -3.97 19.31
CA GLN A 285 1.80 -3.72 20.63
C GLN A 285 2.52 -2.36 20.64
N ILE A 286 1.85 -1.32 21.12
CA ILE A 286 2.42 0.00 21.39
C ILE A 286 2.01 0.40 22.81
N ARG A 287 2.93 1.00 23.58
CA ARG A 287 2.66 1.43 24.97
C ARG A 287 1.50 2.41 25.01
N ASP A 288 0.64 2.30 26.02
CA ASP A 288 -0.57 3.13 26.16
C ASP A 288 -0.26 4.64 26.19
N SER A 289 0.85 5.03 26.84
CA SER A 289 1.32 6.42 26.82
C SER A 289 1.61 6.91 25.41
N THR A 290 2.34 6.10 24.63
CA THR A 290 2.72 6.41 23.24
C THR A 290 1.50 6.44 22.33
N LYS A 291 0.54 5.54 22.54
CA LYS A 291 -0.76 5.56 21.84
C LYS A 291 -1.51 6.86 22.12
N LYS A 292 -1.65 7.26 23.39
CA LYS A 292 -2.30 8.52 23.78
C LYS A 292 -1.62 9.74 23.17
N TYR A 293 -0.29 9.77 23.13
CA TYR A 293 0.44 10.86 22.46
C TYR A 293 0.20 10.86 20.95
N GLY A 294 0.18 9.68 20.32
CA GLY A 294 -0.19 9.52 18.91
C GLY A 294 -1.59 10.04 18.60
N GLU A 295 -2.57 9.80 19.48
CA GLU A 295 -3.93 10.34 19.35
C GLU A 295 -3.96 11.88 19.43
N ILE A 296 -3.21 12.47 20.37
CA ILE A 296 -3.08 13.93 20.48
C ILE A 296 -2.45 14.50 19.21
N LEU A 297 -1.36 13.90 18.71
CA LEU A 297 -0.70 14.31 17.48
C LEU A 297 -1.62 14.20 16.26
N ALA A 298 -2.32 13.08 16.12
CA ALA A 298 -3.28 12.85 15.06
C ALA A 298 -4.41 13.89 15.08
N SER A 299 -4.83 14.33 16.27
CA SER A 299 -5.87 15.36 16.43
C SER A 299 -5.44 16.75 15.92
N LYS A 300 -4.14 17.02 15.82
CA LYS A 300 -3.58 18.27 15.27
C LYS A 300 -3.60 18.32 13.74
N ALA A 301 -3.83 17.19 13.06
CA ALA A 301 -3.91 17.11 11.61
C ALA A 301 -5.37 17.02 11.15
N ASN A 302 -5.83 18.02 10.38
CA ASN A 302 -7.18 18.03 9.81
C ASN A 302 -7.24 17.42 8.40
N SER A 303 -6.09 17.30 7.73
CA SER A 303 -5.97 16.76 6.38
C SER A 303 -4.83 15.75 6.27
N ILE A 304 -4.90 14.88 5.26
CA ILE A 304 -3.82 13.91 4.99
C ILE A 304 -2.50 14.61 4.67
N LYS A 305 -2.56 15.85 4.14
CA LYS A 305 -1.39 16.68 3.88
C LYS A 305 -0.73 17.12 5.19
N GLU A 306 -1.52 17.57 6.17
CA GLU A 306 -1.02 17.94 7.50
C GLU A 306 -0.46 16.73 8.25
N LEU A 307 -1.13 15.58 8.21
CA LEU A 307 -0.60 14.34 8.77
C LEU A 307 0.75 14.01 8.15
N ASN A 308 0.85 14.07 6.81
CA ASN A 308 2.11 13.79 6.13
C ASN A 308 3.22 14.76 6.55
N SER A 309 2.94 16.06 6.64
CA SER A 309 3.91 17.05 7.15
C SER A 309 4.33 16.75 8.59
N LEU A 310 3.41 16.31 9.44
CA LEU A 310 3.69 15.93 10.82
C LEU A 310 4.62 14.71 10.89
N ILE A 311 4.31 13.63 10.16
CA ILE A 311 5.15 12.42 10.13
C ILE A 311 6.53 12.70 9.53
N VAL A 312 6.62 13.54 8.49
CA VAL A 312 7.91 13.99 7.96
C VAL A 312 8.71 14.78 9.01
N GLY A 313 8.03 15.56 9.84
CA GLY A 313 8.65 16.27 10.96
C GLY A 313 9.18 15.33 12.05
N LEU A 314 8.49 14.21 12.30
CA LEU A 314 8.85 13.23 13.34
C LEU A 314 9.98 12.28 12.87
N ASP A 315 9.78 11.62 11.72
CA ASP A 315 10.63 10.50 11.28
C ASP A 315 11.48 10.85 10.04
N GLY A 316 11.28 12.03 9.47
CA GLY A 316 11.94 12.44 8.22
C GLY A 316 11.42 11.76 6.96
N ILE A 317 10.40 10.90 7.06
CA ILE A 317 9.75 10.16 5.97
C ILE A 317 8.25 10.46 5.89
N SER A 318 7.64 10.26 4.72
CA SER A 318 6.22 10.50 4.49
C SER A 318 5.34 9.42 5.11
N VAL A 319 4.05 9.69 5.29
CA VAL A 319 3.04 8.64 5.49
C VAL A 319 3.10 7.64 4.33
N PRO A 320 2.85 6.33 4.54
CA PRO A 320 2.91 5.35 3.46
C PRO A 320 2.11 5.79 2.22
N PRO A 321 2.72 5.77 1.02
CA PRO A 321 2.09 6.27 -0.20
C PRO A 321 0.70 5.70 -0.48
N LEU A 322 0.52 4.40 -0.24
CA LEU A 322 -0.74 3.71 -0.48
C LEU A 322 -1.82 4.12 0.51
N TYR A 323 -1.49 4.47 1.75
CA TYR A 323 -2.45 5.03 2.70
C TYR A 323 -2.97 6.39 2.20
N ILE A 324 -2.08 7.26 1.72
CA ILE A 324 -2.46 8.55 1.14
C ILE A 324 -3.36 8.35 -0.09
N ALA A 325 -2.99 7.44 -0.99
CA ALA A 325 -3.74 7.18 -2.22
C ALA A 325 -5.14 6.63 -1.93
N ASN A 326 -5.26 5.63 -1.07
CA ASN A 326 -6.54 4.98 -0.75
C ASN A 326 -7.45 5.90 0.08
N SER A 327 -6.88 6.72 0.99
CA SER A 327 -7.62 7.76 1.72
C SER A 327 -8.34 8.73 0.78
N LYS A 328 -7.66 9.16 -0.30
CA LYS A 328 -8.26 10.04 -1.33
C LYS A 328 -9.35 9.37 -2.16
N LEU A 329 -9.33 8.04 -2.23
CA LEU A 329 -10.38 7.24 -2.87
C LEU A 329 -11.54 6.92 -1.90
N GLY A 330 -11.52 7.46 -0.68
CA GLY A 330 -12.57 7.23 0.31
C GLY A 330 -12.48 5.87 1.00
N ALA A 331 -11.29 5.28 1.08
CA ALA A 331 -11.07 4.07 1.88
C ALA A 331 -11.45 4.27 3.34
N GLU A 332 -12.08 3.24 3.90
CA GLU A 332 -12.37 3.12 5.31
C GLU A 332 -11.53 2.00 5.92
N PHE A 333 -10.91 2.27 7.06
CA PHE A 333 -10.12 1.31 7.81
C PHE A 333 -11.03 0.43 8.65
N LEU A 334 -10.70 -0.85 8.65
CA LEU A 334 -11.39 -1.95 9.32
C LEU A 334 -10.64 -2.40 10.58
N GLY A 335 -9.32 -2.27 10.62
CA GLY A 335 -8.53 -2.64 11.78
C GLY A 335 -7.03 -2.63 11.47
N PHE A 336 -6.22 -2.87 12.51
CA PHE A 336 -4.77 -2.96 12.40
C PHE A 336 -4.26 -4.27 13.02
N ASN A 337 -3.23 -4.86 12.41
CA ASN A 337 -2.61 -6.11 12.84
C ASN A 337 -1.09 -6.00 12.71
N SER A 338 -0.35 -6.58 13.64
CA SER A 338 1.10 -6.69 13.53
C SER A 338 1.48 -7.89 12.67
N ASP A 339 2.24 -7.68 11.60
CA ASP A 339 2.84 -8.74 10.79
C ASP A 339 4.36 -8.74 11.01
N SER A 340 4.82 -9.65 11.87
CA SER A 340 6.25 -9.78 12.15
C SER A 340 7.01 -10.47 11.02
N ASP A 341 6.34 -11.24 10.16
CA ASP A 341 6.97 -11.97 9.04
C ASP A 341 7.27 -11.05 7.87
N PHE A 342 6.50 -9.97 7.75
CA PHE A 342 6.71 -8.93 6.74
C PHE A 342 7.33 -7.63 7.28
N ASN A 343 7.57 -7.57 8.60
CA ASN A 343 8.10 -6.41 9.32
C ASN A 343 7.20 -5.15 9.20
N THR A 344 5.89 -5.33 9.37
CA THR A 344 4.88 -4.28 9.21
C THR A 344 3.84 -4.27 10.33
N ILE A 345 3.12 -3.15 10.42
CA ILE A 345 1.75 -3.11 10.91
C ILE A 345 0.86 -3.02 9.67
N ASP A 346 -0.06 -3.96 9.52
CA ASP A 346 -1.00 -4.00 8.40
C ASP A 346 -2.31 -3.36 8.81
N GLY A 347 -2.75 -2.36 8.03
CA GLY A 347 -4.10 -1.81 8.10
C GLY A 347 -5.01 -2.48 7.08
N LEU A 348 -6.07 -3.12 7.55
CA LEU A 348 -7.15 -3.61 6.70
C LEU A 348 -8.05 -2.44 6.33
N LEU A 349 -8.37 -2.30 5.05
CA LEU A 349 -9.28 -1.27 4.55
C LEU A 349 -10.27 -1.82 3.53
N LEU A 350 -11.39 -1.12 3.40
CA LEU A 350 -12.45 -1.36 2.45
C LEU A 350 -12.78 -0.07 1.70
N ILE A 351 -12.88 -0.15 0.37
CA ILE A 351 -13.44 0.91 -0.46
C ILE A 351 -14.77 0.43 -1.01
N ASP A 352 -15.86 1.11 -0.69
CA ASP A 352 -17.16 0.93 -1.32
C ASP A 352 -17.28 1.87 -2.52
N ILE A 353 -17.10 1.35 -3.73
CA ILE A 353 -17.08 2.15 -4.96
C ILE A 353 -18.42 2.87 -5.19
N SER A 354 -19.55 2.22 -4.88
CA SER A 354 -20.88 2.85 -4.95
C SER A 354 -20.94 4.08 -4.05
N LYS A 355 -20.50 3.93 -2.79
CA LYS A 355 -20.49 5.02 -1.81
C LYS A 355 -19.58 6.17 -2.23
N VAL A 356 -18.32 5.88 -2.58
CA VAL A 356 -17.33 6.93 -2.84
C VAL A 356 -17.58 7.64 -4.18
N SER A 357 -18.28 7.00 -5.12
CA SER A 357 -18.65 7.61 -6.39
C SER A 357 -19.70 8.73 -6.28
N LYS A 358 -20.32 8.91 -5.11
CA LYS A 358 -21.22 10.03 -4.81
C LYS A 358 -20.48 11.35 -4.57
N ASP A 359 -19.21 11.30 -4.18
CA ASP A 359 -18.36 12.50 -4.14
C ASP A 359 -17.84 12.81 -5.55
N GLU A 360 -18.17 14.00 -6.07
CA GLU A 360 -17.83 14.38 -7.45
C GLU A 360 -16.32 14.37 -7.73
N LYS A 361 -15.48 14.72 -6.74
CA LYS A 361 -14.01 14.72 -6.91
C LYS A 361 -13.50 13.29 -7.00
N VAL A 362 -13.98 12.41 -6.13
CA VAL A 362 -13.59 10.98 -6.16
C VAL A 362 -14.13 10.30 -7.41
N ARG A 363 -15.37 10.61 -7.83
CA ARG A 363 -15.96 10.11 -9.08
C ARG A 363 -15.09 10.42 -10.29
N LYS A 364 -14.58 11.66 -10.41
CA LYS A 364 -13.69 12.05 -11.52
C LYS A 364 -12.41 11.22 -11.57
N GLU A 365 -11.81 10.94 -10.42
CA GLU A 365 -10.63 10.06 -10.34
C GLU A 365 -10.99 8.59 -10.64
N LEU A 366 -12.13 8.10 -10.17
CA LEU A 366 -12.62 6.75 -10.48
C LEU A 366 -12.87 6.56 -11.98
N ILE A 367 -13.55 7.50 -12.63
CA ILE A 367 -13.82 7.44 -14.09
C ILE A 367 -12.51 7.33 -14.88
N LYS A 368 -11.47 8.06 -14.48
CA LYS A 368 -10.14 7.98 -15.11
C LYS A 368 -9.56 6.56 -15.05
N TYR A 369 -9.79 5.83 -13.95
CA TYR A 369 -9.29 4.46 -13.77
C TYR A 369 -10.20 3.40 -14.39
N LEU A 370 -11.51 3.54 -14.25
CA LEU A 370 -12.53 2.67 -14.83
C LEU A 370 -12.50 2.67 -16.36
N GLY A 371 -12.15 3.82 -16.96
CA GLY A 371 -11.97 3.92 -18.40
C GLY A 371 -13.28 3.74 -19.19
N LYS A 372 -13.23 2.93 -20.25
CA LYS A 372 -14.40 2.62 -21.07
C LYS A 372 -15.36 1.75 -20.25
N GLY A 373 -16.66 2.05 -20.28
CA GLY A 373 -17.65 1.35 -19.46
C GLY A 373 -17.84 1.94 -18.06
N SER A 374 -17.19 3.07 -17.76
CA SER A 374 -17.21 3.67 -16.42
C SER A 374 -18.59 4.17 -16.00
N GLU A 375 -19.35 4.79 -16.91
CA GLU A 375 -20.71 5.25 -16.59
C GLU A 375 -21.65 4.07 -16.37
N GLU A 376 -21.62 3.07 -17.26
CA GLU A 376 -22.43 1.85 -17.15
C GLU A 376 -22.12 1.07 -15.86
N TYR A 377 -20.83 0.98 -15.50
CA TYR A 377 -20.39 0.39 -14.23
C TYR A 377 -20.94 1.15 -13.03
N LEU A 378 -20.84 2.49 -13.03
CA LEU A 378 -21.30 3.33 -11.92
C LEU A 378 -22.83 3.33 -11.80
N GLU A 379 -23.56 3.28 -12.92
CA GLU A 379 -25.01 3.09 -12.95
C GLU A 379 -25.40 1.74 -12.34
N TYR A 380 -24.69 0.66 -12.68
CA TYR A 380 -24.94 -0.67 -12.09
C TYR A 380 -24.73 -0.69 -10.55
N GLN A 381 -23.87 0.19 -10.00
CA GLN A 381 -23.62 0.24 -8.55
C GLN A 381 -24.66 1.03 -7.75
N ASN A 382 -25.49 1.84 -8.40
CA ASN A 382 -26.54 2.63 -7.78
C ASN A 382 -27.84 1.84 -7.71
#